data_AF-A0A6L3X1C8-F1
#
_entry.id   AF-A0A6L3X1C8-F1
#
_cell.length_a   1.000
_cell.length_b   1.000
_cell.length_c   1.000
_cell.angle_alpha   90.00
_cell.angle_beta   90.00
_cell.angle_gamma   90.00
#
_symmetry.space_group_name_H-M   'P 1'
#
loop_
_entity.id
_entity.type
_entity.pdbx_description
1 polymer ?
#
loop_
_entity_poly.entity_id
_entity_poly.type
_entity_poly.pdbx_seq_one_letter_code
_entity_poly.pdbx_strand_id
1 'polypeptide(L)'
;KAEPAPVKMPENTQAVEATWNDVQLEDSLGMEVGYRLIPMVDFQQDGELLGRIRSIRKKFAQDMGFLPPVVHIRDNMDLPPARYRILMKGGEIGSG
;
A
#
# COMPACT_ATOMS: atom_id res chain seq x y z
N LYS A 1 25.90 35.51 -43.03
CA LYS A 1 26.87 34.64 -42.32
C LYS A 1 26.13 34.13 -41.09
N ALA A 2 25.57 32.93 -41.16
CA ALA A 2 24.75 32.36 -40.09
C ALA A 2 25.66 31.61 -39.12
N GLU A 3 25.61 32.00 -37.85
CA GLU A 3 26.33 31.35 -36.75
C GLU A 3 25.44 30.21 -36.23
N PRO A 4 25.91 28.95 -36.18
CA PRO A 4 25.09 27.86 -35.71
C PRO A 4 24.96 27.93 -34.19
N ALA A 5 23.72 27.96 -33.71
CA ALA A 5 23.38 27.88 -32.30
C ALA A 5 23.91 26.56 -31.67
N PRO A 6 24.37 26.58 -30.42
CA PRO A 6 24.93 25.40 -29.77
C PRO A 6 23.83 24.35 -29.56
N VAL A 7 24.03 23.16 -30.13
CA VAL A 7 23.21 21.98 -29.88
C VAL A 7 23.37 21.59 -28.41
N LYS A 8 22.33 21.80 -27.60
CA LYS A 8 22.26 21.24 -26.24
C LYS A 8 22.19 19.72 -26.38
N MET A 9 23.26 19.05 -25.96
CA MET A 9 23.29 17.60 -25.80
C MET A 9 22.18 17.16 -24.83
N PRO A 10 21.53 16.01 -25.04
CA PRO A 10 20.50 15.53 -24.13
C PRO A 10 21.13 15.27 -22.76
N GLU A 11 20.59 15.90 -21.71
CA GLU A 11 20.91 15.59 -20.32
C GLU A 11 20.67 14.09 -20.10
N ASN A 12 21.77 13.39 -19.81
CA ASN A 12 21.77 11.98 -19.47
C ASN A 12 20.89 11.79 -18.23
N THR A 13 19.63 11.39 -18.46
CA THR A 13 18.72 10.95 -17.41
C THR A 13 19.21 9.59 -16.94
N GLN A 14 20.26 9.59 -16.11
CA GLN A 14 20.70 8.40 -15.41
C GLN A 14 19.56 8.00 -14.50
N ALA A 15 18.77 7.00 -14.93
CA ALA A 15 17.78 6.37 -14.09
C ALA A 15 18.48 5.90 -12.82
N VAL A 16 18.04 6.41 -11.67
CA VAL A 16 18.57 6.01 -10.37
C VAL A 16 18.37 4.50 -10.26
N GLU A 17 19.46 3.74 -10.17
CA GLU A 17 19.40 2.29 -9.99
C GLU A 17 18.85 1.96 -8.60
N ALA A 18 17.99 0.95 -8.52
CA ALA A 18 17.45 0.48 -7.25
C ALA A 18 18.56 -0.09 -6.36
N THR A 19 18.55 0.28 -5.08
CA THR A 19 19.50 -0.13 -4.06
C THR A 19 18.82 -1.03 -3.02
N TRP A 20 19.61 -1.70 -2.19
CA TRP A 20 19.08 -2.47 -1.06
C TRP A 20 18.30 -1.61 -0.05
N ASN A 21 18.53 -0.29 -0.01
CA ASN A 21 17.77 0.62 0.83
C ASN A 21 16.33 0.84 0.32
N ASP A 22 16.05 0.50 -0.94
CA ASP A 22 14.72 0.61 -1.54
C ASP A 22 13.87 -0.64 -1.32
N VAL A 23 14.46 -1.69 -0.74
CA VAL A 23 13.76 -2.93 -0.42
C VAL A 23 12.91 -2.71 0.83
N GLN A 24 11.60 -2.69 0.63
CA GLN A 24 10.64 -2.77 1.73
C GLN A 24 10.39 -4.23 2.10
N LEU A 25 10.31 -4.49 3.41
CA LEU A 25 9.87 -5.79 3.90
C LEU A 25 8.43 -6.03 3.46
N GLU A 26 8.19 -7.24 2.96
CA GLU A 26 6.87 -7.66 2.55
C GLU A 26 5.97 -7.91 3.77
N ASP A 27 4.76 -7.37 3.72
CA ASP A 27 3.75 -7.61 4.74
C ASP A 27 3.14 -9.00 4.55
N SER A 28 3.10 -9.79 5.64
CA SER A 28 2.46 -11.12 5.61
C SER A 28 0.97 -11.03 5.29
N LEU A 29 0.29 -9.98 5.78
CA LEU A 29 -1.10 -9.67 5.50
C LEU A 29 -1.26 -8.15 5.36
N GLY A 30 -1.71 -7.71 4.19
CA GLY A 30 -1.90 -6.32 3.83
C GLY A 30 -3.34 -6.04 3.42
N MET A 31 -3.76 -4.78 3.56
CA MET A 31 -4.99 -4.27 2.99
C MET A 31 -4.69 -2.91 2.35
N GLU A 32 -5.05 -2.76 1.09
CA GLU A 32 -4.95 -1.49 0.39
C GLU A 32 -6.32 -0.91 0.16
N VAL A 33 -6.43 0.41 0.30
CA VAL A 33 -7.71 1.11 0.21
C VAL A 33 -7.63 2.28 -0.75
N GLY A 34 -8.69 2.46 -1.55
CA GLY A 34 -8.89 3.67 -2.33
C GLY A 34 -9.22 4.87 -1.43
N TYR A 35 -9.03 6.08 -1.97
CA TYR A 35 -9.06 7.30 -1.17
C TYR A 35 -10.38 7.57 -0.42
N ARG A 36 -11.55 7.11 -0.90
CA ARG A 36 -12.83 7.31 -0.19
C ARG A 36 -12.97 6.42 1.05
N LEU A 37 -12.14 5.39 1.18
CA LEU A 37 -12.16 4.48 2.33
C LEU A 37 -11.14 4.89 3.41
N ILE A 38 -10.23 5.84 3.13
CA ILE A 38 -9.22 6.32 4.07
C ILE A 38 -9.84 6.73 5.44
N PRO A 39 -10.95 7.49 5.49
CA PRO A 39 -11.54 7.86 6.78
C PRO A 39 -11.98 6.67 7.64
N MET A 40 -12.31 5.53 7.02
CA MET A 40 -12.73 4.32 7.75
C MET A 40 -11.55 3.60 8.42
N VAL A 41 -10.32 3.85 7.96
CA VAL A 41 -9.09 3.20 8.44
C VAL A 41 -8.12 4.16 9.13
N ASP A 42 -8.47 5.43 9.25
CA ASP A 42 -7.63 6.43 9.92
C ASP A 42 -7.80 6.36 11.44
N PHE A 43 -6.71 6.13 12.15
CA PHE A 43 -6.68 6.10 13.61
C PHE A 43 -6.97 7.47 14.23
N GLN A 44 -6.59 8.57 13.57
CA GLN A 44 -6.85 9.93 14.06
C GLN A 44 -8.31 10.32 13.98
N GLN A 45 -9.11 9.61 13.16
CA GLN A 45 -10.53 9.86 12.93
C GLN A 45 -11.43 8.80 13.59
N ASP A 46 -10.89 8.00 14.51
CA ASP A 46 -11.60 6.87 15.12
C ASP A 46 -12.23 5.92 14.07
N GLY A 47 -11.48 5.64 12.99
CA GLY A 47 -11.93 4.84 11.86
C GLY A 47 -12.53 3.50 12.29
N GLU A 48 -13.82 3.31 11.98
CA GLU A 48 -14.62 2.18 12.43
C GLU A 48 -14.00 0.82 12.05
N LEU A 49 -13.33 0.75 10.91
CA LEU A 49 -12.77 -0.49 10.38
C LEU A 49 -11.61 -1.00 11.24
N LEU A 50 -10.83 -0.12 11.88
CA LEU A 50 -9.72 -0.52 12.74
C LEU A 50 -10.21 -1.33 13.95
N GLY A 51 -11.30 -0.90 14.59
CA GLY A 51 -11.91 -1.60 15.70
C GLY A 51 -12.49 -2.97 15.28
N ARG A 52 -13.11 -3.02 14.10
CA ARG A 52 -13.63 -4.26 13.52
C ARG A 52 -12.51 -5.27 13.21
N ILE A 53 -11.42 -4.83 12.59
CA ILE A 53 -10.26 -5.69 12.29
C ILE A 53 -9.67 -6.28 13.58
N ARG A 54 -9.50 -5.47 14.63
CA ARG A 54 -9.01 -5.96 15.95
C ARG A 54 -9.95 -7.02 16.52
N SER A 55 -11.27 -6.79 16.43
CA SER A 55 -12.29 -7.71 16.95
C SER A 55 -12.31 -9.03 16.16
N ILE A 56 -12.22 -8.98 14.84
CA ILE A 56 -12.10 -10.16 13.96
C ILE A 56 -10.84 -10.93 14.30
N ARG A 57 -9.69 -10.26 14.46
CA ARG A 57 -8.41 -10.89 14.79
C ARG A 57 -8.47 -11.65 16.11
N LYS A 58 -9.09 -11.06 17.12
CA LYS A 58 -9.32 -11.69 18.42
C LYS A 58 -10.24 -12.91 18.31
N LYS A 59 -11.38 -12.77 17.63
CA LYS A 59 -12.33 -13.86 17.43
C LYS A 59 -11.68 -15.03 16.68
N PHE A 60 -10.99 -14.74 15.58
CA PHE A 60 -10.28 -15.74 14.80
C PHE A 60 -9.26 -16.51 15.65
N ALA A 61 -8.52 -15.82 16.52
CA ALA A 61 -7.55 -16.48 17.40
C ALA A 61 -8.21 -17.44 18.41
N GLN A 62 -9.39 -17.09 18.91
CA GLN A 62 -10.18 -17.94 19.80
C GLN A 62 -10.75 -19.16 19.05
N ASP A 63 -11.23 -18.96 17.82
CA ASP A 63 -11.89 -20.00 17.04
C ASP A 63 -10.89 -20.99 16.42
N MET A 64 -9.72 -20.51 15.97
CA MET A 64 -8.74 -21.30 15.21
C MET A 64 -7.52 -21.73 16.04
N GLY A 65 -7.32 -21.18 17.23
CA GLY A 65 -6.23 -21.55 18.14
C GLY A 65 -4.85 -20.96 17.79
N PHE A 66 -4.78 -19.94 16.93
CA PHE A 66 -3.55 -19.19 16.67
C PHE A 66 -3.81 -17.71 16.41
N LEU A 67 -2.84 -16.85 16.72
CA LEU A 67 -2.95 -15.42 16.47
C LEU A 67 -2.54 -15.10 15.02
N PRO A 68 -3.46 -14.66 14.15
CA PRO A 68 -3.09 -14.25 12.79
C PRO A 68 -2.25 -12.96 12.82
N PRO A 69 -1.43 -12.72 11.78
CA PRO A 69 -0.52 -11.58 11.72
C PRO A 69 -1.28 -10.24 11.76
N VAL A 70 -0.54 -9.17 12.05
CA VAL A 70 -1.07 -7.80 11.96
C VAL A 70 -1.39 -7.49 10.50
N VAL A 71 -2.54 -6.85 10.28
CA VAL A 71 -2.95 -6.33 8.97
C VAL A 71 -2.34 -4.95 8.81
N HIS A 72 -1.46 -4.78 7.83
CA HIS A 72 -0.95 -3.45 7.45
C HIS A 72 -1.89 -2.81 6.45
N ILE A 73 -2.32 -1.57 6.72
CA ILE A 73 -3.26 -0.84 5.87
C ILE A 73 -2.50 0.30 5.20
N ARG A 74 -2.59 0.39 3.87
CA ARG A 74 -1.97 1.45 3.08
C ARG A 74 -3.00 2.07 2.13
N ASP A 75 -2.90 3.35 1.88
CA ASP A 75 -3.65 3.96 0.78
C ASP A 75 -3.03 3.54 -0.56
N ASN A 76 -3.89 3.33 -1.55
CA ASN A 76 -3.47 3.10 -2.92
C ASN A 76 -4.30 3.98 -3.86
N MET A 77 -3.65 4.99 -4.42
CA MET A 77 -4.25 5.97 -5.32
C MET A 77 -4.56 5.39 -6.72
N ASP A 78 -4.00 4.23 -7.06
CA ASP A 78 -4.32 3.49 -8.29
C ASP A 78 -5.62 2.68 -8.15
N LEU A 79 -6.11 2.45 -6.93
CA LEU A 79 -7.40 1.80 -6.70
C LEU A 79 -8.56 2.75 -7.00
N PRO A 80 -9.67 2.24 -7.56
CA PRO A 80 -10.87 3.04 -7.67
C PRO A 80 -11.31 3.56 -6.29
N PRO A 81 -11.95 4.74 -6.25
CA PRO A 81 -12.14 5.50 -5.01
C PRO A 81 -12.67 4.72 -3.80
N ALA A 82 -13.65 3.85 -4.01
CA ALA A 82 -14.36 3.11 -2.98
C ALA A 82 -14.04 1.61 -3.03
N ARG A 83 -12.88 1.23 -3.58
CA ARG A 83 -12.42 -0.15 -3.69
C ARG A 83 -11.31 -0.42 -2.67
N TYR A 84 -11.21 -1.66 -2.25
CA TYR A 84 -10.11 -2.18 -1.46
C TYR A 84 -9.61 -3.50 -2.05
N ARG A 85 -8.40 -3.89 -1.65
CA ARG A 85 -7.88 -5.24 -1.87
C ARG A 85 -7.13 -5.74 -0.65
N ILE A 86 -7.10 -7.05 -0.48
CA ILE A 86 -6.41 -7.76 0.60
C ILE A 86 -5.27 -8.53 -0.03
N LEU A 87 -4.08 -8.40 0.56
CA LEU A 87 -2.87 -9.03 0.08
C LEU A 87 -2.33 -10.01 1.12
N MET A 88 -1.82 -11.15 0.67
CA MET A 88 -1.06 -12.08 1.49
C MET A 88 0.28 -12.32 0.82
N LYS A 89 1.37 -11.94 1.50
CA LYS A 89 2.73 -11.98 0.92
C LYS A 89 2.74 -11.36 -0.48
N GLY A 90 2.31 -10.10 -0.56
CA GLY A 90 2.29 -9.31 -1.80
C GLY A 90 1.26 -9.72 -2.85
N GLY A 91 0.68 -10.93 -2.78
CA GLY A 91 -0.33 -11.41 -3.73
C GLY A 91 -1.75 -11.01 -3.32
N GLU A 92 -2.55 -10.51 -4.27
CA GLU A 92 -3.97 -10.23 -4.04
C GLU A 92 -4.74 -11.54 -3.78
N ILE A 93 -5.42 -11.61 -2.63
CA ILE A 93 -6.27 -12.73 -2.22
C ILE A 93 -7.76 -12.38 -2.19
N GLY A 94 -8.10 -11.10 -2.38
CA GLY A 94 -9.48 -10.65 -2.47
C GLY A 94 -9.58 -9.15 -2.70
N SER A 95 -10.67 -8.70 -3.32
CA SER A 95 -10.94 -7.30 -3.61
C SER A 95 -12.44 -7.02 -3.60
N GLY A 96 -12.81 -5.75 -3.36
CA GLY A 96 -14.19 -5.33 -3.11
C GLY A 96 -14.37 -3.85 -3.31
#